data_AF-A0A1I3C4L3-F1
#
_entry.id   AF-A0A1I3C4L3-F1
#
_cell.length_a   1.000
_cell.length_b   1.000
_cell.length_c   1.000
_cell.angle_alpha   90.00
_cell.angle_beta   90.00
_cell.angle_gamma   90.00
#
_symmetry.space_group_name_H-M   'P 1'
#
loop_
_entity.id
_entity.type
_entity.pdbx_description
1 polymer ?
#
loop_
_entity_poly.entity_id
_entity_poly.type
_entity_poly.pdbx_seq_one_letter_code
_entity_poly.pdbx_strand_id
1 'polypeptide(L)'
;MPELSVYKQLAPEQIVRFKEAMRHCHYWVITLDETKGLHDTARFMEEQSFAMEYALEKGILHLSLCGRLDTISAPQLLLVWEKANHGGNIEGIRIDCTRLKYISSAGIRLLLEIQENCGRPLGFSGVNAKVKEILQQNGLAELNES
;
A
#
# COMPACT_ATOMS: atom_id res chain seq x y z
N MET A 1 -26.60 21.77 -2.53
CA MET A 1 -26.69 20.38 -2.04
C MET A 1 -26.84 19.48 -3.26
N PRO A 2 -26.05 18.41 -3.41
CA PRO A 2 -26.09 17.60 -4.62
C PRO A 2 -27.45 16.90 -4.74
N GLU A 3 -27.98 16.83 -5.96
CA GLU A 3 -29.18 16.04 -6.25
C GLU A 3 -28.77 14.56 -6.34
N LEU A 4 -29.04 13.81 -5.28
CA LEU A 4 -28.66 12.42 -5.16
C LEU A 4 -29.71 11.54 -5.82
N SER A 5 -29.26 10.51 -6.54
CA SER A 5 -30.13 9.53 -7.20
C SER A 5 -31.10 8.84 -6.23
N VAL A 6 -30.71 8.70 -4.95
CA VAL A 6 -31.52 8.13 -3.88
C VAL A 6 -32.81 8.91 -3.61
N TYR A 7 -32.88 10.21 -3.96
CA TYR A 7 -34.09 11.02 -3.76
C TYR A 7 -35.29 10.51 -4.56
N LYS A 8 -35.06 9.79 -5.67
CA LYS A 8 -36.12 9.17 -6.48
C LYS A 8 -36.87 8.07 -5.76
N GLN A 9 -36.32 7.55 -4.66
CA GLN A 9 -36.87 6.45 -3.88
C GLN A 9 -37.49 6.90 -2.56
N LEU A 10 -37.50 8.21 -2.27
CA LEU A 10 -37.95 8.77 -1.00
C LEU A 10 -39.25 9.55 -1.16
N ALA A 11 -40.09 9.52 -0.14
CA ALA A 11 -41.25 10.41 -0.06
C ALA A 11 -40.79 11.88 0.10
N PRO A 12 -41.58 12.87 -0.37
CA PRO A 12 -41.20 14.28 -0.32
C PRO A 12 -40.78 14.77 1.07
N GLU A 13 -41.47 14.31 2.12
CA GLU A 13 -41.18 14.65 3.52
C GLU A 13 -39.82 14.09 3.99
N GLN A 14 -39.45 12.90 3.51
CA GLN A 14 -38.15 12.28 3.82
C GLN A 14 -37.02 13.03 3.12
N ILE A 15 -37.24 13.49 1.89
CA ILE A 15 -36.28 14.31 1.16
C ILE A 15 -35.99 15.59 1.94
N VAL A 16 -37.02 16.32 2.39
CA VAL A 16 -36.86 17.55 3.17
C VAL A 16 -36.04 17.32 4.44
N ARG A 17 -36.37 16.28 5.21
CA ARG A 17 -35.62 15.91 6.42
C ARG A 17 -34.16 15.56 6.12
N PHE A 18 -33.92 14.83 5.04
CA PHE A 18 -32.57 14.51 4.59
C PHE A 18 -31.80 15.77 4.18
N LYS A 19 -32.42 16.70 3.44
CA LYS A 19 -31.79 17.96 3.03
C LYS A 19 -31.38 18.78 4.24
N GLU A 20 -32.26 18.86 5.25
CA GLU A 20 -32.00 19.62 6.48
C GLU A 20 -30.83 19.02 7.29
N ALA A 21 -30.80 17.69 7.46
CA ALA A 21 -29.69 17.02 8.13
C ALA A 21 -28.34 17.25 7.44
N MET A 22 -28.34 17.29 6.10
CA MET A 22 -27.13 17.46 5.29
C MET A 22 -26.64 18.91 5.21
N ARG A 23 -27.36 19.92 5.75
CA ARG A 23 -26.96 21.33 5.68
C ARG A 23 -25.62 21.63 6.38
N HIS A 24 -25.25 20.82 7.36
CA HIS A 24 -24.01 20.97 8.11
C HIS A 24 -22.87 20.08 7.59
N CYS A 25 -23.09 19.36 6.48
CA CYS A 25 -22.07 18.51 5.85
C CYS A 25 -21.37 19.25 4.71
N HIS A 26 -20.04 19.13 4.66
CA HIS A 26 -19.25 19.52 3.50
C HIS A 26 -19.17 18.35 2.53
N TYR A 27 -19.48 18.57 1.25
CA TYR A 27 -19.42 17.56 0.20
C TYR A 27 -18.50 18.02 -0.92
N TRP A 28 -17.72 17.08 -1.44
CA TRP A 28 -16.85 17.27 -2.59
C TRP A 28 -17.36 16.34 -3.69
N VAL A 29 -17.71 16.92 -4.84
CA VAL A 29 -18.15 16.17 -6.01
C VAL A 29 -16.94 16.03 -6.92
N ILE A 30 -16.41 14.81 -7.03
CA ILE A 30 -15.33 14.49 -7.96
C ILE A 30 -15.99 14.10 -9.28
N THR A 31 -15.73 14.88 -10.33
CA THR A 31 -16.17 14.60 -11.70
C THR A 31 -14.95 14.47 -12.60
N LEU A 32 -15.08 13.66 -13.64
CA LEU A 32 -14.07 13.58 -14.68
C LEU A 32 -14.17 14.85 -15.52
N ASP A 33 -13.05 15.53 -15.68
CA ASP A 33 -12.94 16.61 -16.65
C ASP A 33 -12.67 15.99 -18.03
N GLU A 34 -13.73 15.81 -18.81
CA GLU A 34 -13.66 15.20 -20.16
C GLU A 34 -12.76 16.00 -21.13
N THR A 35 -12.44 17.26 -20.81
CA THR A 35 -11.56 18.12 -21.62
C THR A 35 -10.08 17.96 -21.26
N LYS A 36 -9.77 17.43 -20.08
CA LYS A 36 -8.44 16.95 -19.71
C LYS A 36 -8.34 15.49 -20.14
N GLY A 37 -7.90 15.28 -21.37
CA GLY A 37 -7.62 13.93 -21.88
C GLY A 37 -6.76 13.12 -20.89
N LEU A 38 -7.01 11.80 -20.85
CA LEU A 38 -6.30 10.79 -20.06
C LEU A 38 -4.81 10.62 -20.46
N HIS A 39 -4.13 11.69 -20.88
CA HIS A 39 -2.72 11.65 -21.25
C HIS A 39 -1.80 11.34 -20.07
N ASP A 40 -2.23 11.62 -18.84
CA ASP A 40 -1.44 11.34 -17.65
C ASP A 40 -1.50 9.86 -17.21
N THR A 41 -2.59 9.14 -17.46
CA THR A 41 -2.76 7.76 -16.95
C THR A 41 -1.81 6.77 -17.63
N ALA A 42 -1.53 6.93 -18.92
CA ALA A 42 -0.55 6.08 -19.63
C ALA A 42 0.87 6.21 -19.03
N ARG A 43 1.26 7.44 -18.65
CA ARG A 43 2.54 7.71 -17.96
C ARG A 43 2.59 7.10 -16.55
N PHE A 44 1.46 7.10 -15.84
CA PHE A 44 1.35 6.42 -14.54
C PHE A 44 1.46 4.90 -14.66
N MET A 45 1.00 4.29 -15.76
CA MET A 45 1.03 2.84 -15.94
C MET A 45 2.43 2.30 -16.29
N GLU A 46 3.25 3.04 -17.04
CA GLU A 46 4.63 2.63 -17.35
C GLU A 46 5.56 2.67 -16.11
N GLU A 47 5.26 3.49 -15.10
CA GLU A 47 6.08 3.57 -13.87
C GLU A 47 5.72 2.54 -12.79
N GLN A 48 4.73 1.67 -13.02
CA GLN A 48 3.98 0.91 -12.00
C GLN A 48 4.22 -0.60 -11.93
N SER A 49 5.03 -1.22 -12.80
CA SER A 49 5.24 -2.68 -12.71
C SER A 49 5.98 -3.02 -11.42
N PHE A 50 5.26 -3.51 -10.41
CA PHE A 50 5.87 -4.14 -9.25
C PHE A 50 6.46 -5.47 -9.69
N ALA A 51 7.73 -5.69 -9.34
CA ALA A 51 8.41 -6.95 -9.55
C ALA A 51 9.17 -7.31 -8.27
N MET A 52 9.29 -8.60 -8.02
CA MET A 52 9.95 -9.12 -6.83
C MET A 52 10.71 -10.39 -7.19
N GLU A 53 11.94 -10.45 -6.71
CA GLU A 53 12.76 -11.66 -6.70
C GLU A 53 12.94 -12.11 -5.27
N TYR A 54 13.01 -13.42 -5.04
CA TYR A 54 13.19 -13.95 -3.70
C TYR A 54 14.01 -15.23 -3.67
N ALA A 55 14.73 -15.44 -2.57
CA ALA A 55 15.49 -16.65 -2.28
C ALA A 55 15.41 -16.96 -0.78
N LEU A 56 15.33 -18.25 -0.43
CA LEU A 56 15.37 -18.71 0.96
C LEU A 56 16.73 -19.35 1.23
N GLU A 57 17.51 -18.76 2.12
CA GLU A 57 18.85 -19.25 2.47
C GLU A 57 19.02 -19.31 3.97
N LYS A 58 19.33 -20.49 4.52
CA LYS A 58 19.63 -20.70 5.95
C LYS A 58 18.57 -20.08 6.90
N GLY A 59 17.28 -20.22 6.56
CA GLY A 59 16.18 -19.69 7.37
C GLY A 59 15.95 -18.18 7.21
N ILE A 60 16.65 -17.50 6.29
CA ILE A 60 16.46 -16.09 5.97
C ILE A 60 15.83 -15.94 4.59
N LEU A 61 14.72 -15.22 4.51
CA LEU A 61 14.09 -14.87 3.24
C LEU A 61 14.71 -13.58 2.69
N HIS A 62 15.38 -13.68 1.56
CA HIS A 62 15.92 -12.56 0.82
C HIS A 62 14.91 -12.10 -0.23
N LEU A 63 14.60 -10.81 -0.24
CA LEU A 63 13.65 -10.17 -1.16
C LEU A 63 14.34 -9.01 -1.87
N SER A 64 14.21 -8.91 -3.19
CA SER A 64 14.53 -7.68 -3.94
C SER A 64 13.24 -7.10 -4.50
N LEU A 65 12.89 -5.90 -4.06
CA LEU A 65 11.63 -5.23 -4.43
C LEU A 65 11.87 -4.14 -5.47
N CYS A 66 11.07 -4.15 -6.53
CA CYS A 66 11.08 -3.15 -7.59
C CYS A 66 9.71 -2.49 -7.72
N GLY A 67 9.68 -1.16 -7.92
CA GLY A 67 8.44 -0.42 -8.13
C GLY A 67 7.86 0.11 -6.82
N ARG A 68 6.61 -0.25 -6.48
CA ARG A 68 5.91 0.29 -5.30
C ARG A 68 5.31 -0.84 -4.48
N LEU A 69 5.41 -0.76 -3.16
CA LEU A 69 4.71 -1.67 -2.24
C LEU A 69 3.45 -0.98 -1.68
N ASP A 70 2.30 -1.28 -2.27
CA ASP A 70 1.01 -0.66 -1.95
C ASP A 70 -0.19 -1.61 -2.02
N THR A 71 -1.41 -1.09 -2.01
CA THR A 71 -2.63 -1.92 -1.98
C THR A 71 -2.74 -2.87 -3.16
N ILE A 72 -2.07 -2.58 -4.29
CA ILE A 72 -2.10 -3.43 -5.49
C ILE A 72 -1.04 -4.53 -5.39
N SER A 73 0.16 -4.20 -4.90
CA SER A 73 1.30 -5.12 -4.89
C SER A 73 1.51 -5.89 -3.59
N ALA A 74 1.03 -5.39 -2.44
CA ALA A 74 1.15 -6.06 -1.15
C ALA A 74 0.62 -7.51 -1.14
N PRO A 75 -0.52 -7.84 -1.80
CA PRO A 75 -0.96 -9.23 -1.89
C PRO A 75 0.06 -10.18 -2.54
N GLN A 76 0.89 -9.68 -3.46
CA GLN A 76 1.92 -10.50 -4.13
C GLN A 76 3.06 -10.86 -3.16
N LEU A 77 3.48 -9.91 -2.33
CA LEU A 77 4.47 -10.16 -1.27
C LEU A 77 3.91 -11.13 -0.22
N LEU A 78 2.64 -10.97 0.17
CA LEU A 78 1.98 -11.87 1.13
C LEU A 78 1.99 -13.33 0.64
N LEU A 79 1.65 -13.58 -0.62
CA LEU A 79 1.68 -14.93 -1.19
C LEU A 79 3.07 -15.57 -1.14
N VAL A 80 4.12 -14.79 -1.40
CA VAL A 80 5.51 -15.28 -1.31
C VAL A 80 5.91 -15.54 0.14
N TRP A 81 5.54 -14.66 1.06
CA TRP A 81 5.75 -14.86 2.49
C TRP A 81 5.08 -16.14 2.99
N GLU A 82 3.78 -16.33 2.72
CA GLU A 82 3.03 -17.51 3.15
C GLU A 82 3.62 -18.80 2.58
N LYS A 83 4.02 -18.77 1.30
CA LYS A 83 4.67 -19.92 0.64
C LYS A 83 6.04 -20.22 1.25
N ALA A 84 6.84 -19.21 1.54
CA ALA A 84 8.18 -19.39 2.11
C ALA A 84 8.14 -19.78 3.58
N ASN A 85 7.18 -19.25 4.35
CA ASN A 85 7.00 -19.55 5.77
C ASN A 85 6.19 -20.84 6.01
N HIS A 86 5.84 -21.58 4.95
CA HIS A 86 5.14 -22.85 5.08
C HIS A 86 6.00 -23.85 5.85
N GLY A 87 5.67 -24.08 7.12
CA GLY A 87 6.44 -24.90 8.05
C GLY A 87 7.17 -24.14 9.17
N GLY A 88 7.08 -22.81 9.23
CA GLY A 88 7.49 -22.00 10.39
C GLY A 88 9.00 -21.83 10.59
N ASN A 89 9.81 -22.05 9.54
CA ASN A 89 11.27 -22.07 9.64
C ASN A 89 11.96 -20.76 9.20
N ILE A 90 11.21 -19.68 8.98
CA ILE A 90 11.82 -18.39 8.67
C ILE A 90 12.17 -17.66 9.96
N GLU A 91 13.47 -17.45 10.17
CA GLU A 91 13.99 -16.72 11.33
C GLU A 91 14.02 -15.20 11.09
N GLY A 92 14.09 -14.76 9.84
CA GLY A 92 14.11 -13.34 9.50
C GLY A 92 14.09 -13.07 8.01
N ILE A 93 14.03 -11.78 7.64
CA ILE A 93 13.90 -11.34 6.25
C ILE A 93 14.87 -10.20 5.97
N ARG A 94 15.45 -10.21 4.78
CA ARG A 94 16.30 -9.15 4.24
C ARG A 94 15.70 -8.60 2.96
N ILE A 95 15.45 -7.29 2.93
CA ILE A 95 14.75 -6.61 1.85
C ILE A 95 15.68 -5.60 1.19
N ASP A 96 16.03 -5.86 -0.06
CA ASP A 96 16.71 -4.91 -0.94
C ASP A 96 15.67 -3.97 -1.58
N CYS A 97 15.79 -2.69 -1.21
CA CYS A 97 14.94 -1.59 -1.65
C CYS A 97 15.56 -0.73 -2.76
N THR A 98 16.69 -1.14 -3.35
CA THR A 98 17.44 -0.32 -4.33
C THR A 98 16.57 0.13 -5.50
N ARG A 99 15.61 -0.71 -5.92
CA ARG A 99 14.65 -0.40 -7.00
C ARG A 99 13.24 -0.10 -6.49
N LEU A 100 13.06 -0.01 -5.18
CA LEU A 100 11.79 0.32 -4.56
C LEU A 100 11.64 1.84 -4.50
N LYS A 101 10.61 2.35 -5.17
CA LYS A 101 10.32 3.79 -5.27
C LYS A 101 9.50 4.30 -4.08
N TYR A 102 8.59 3.48 -3.55
CA TYR A 102 7.64 3.91 -2.52
C TYR A 102 7.02 2.73 -1.76
N ILE A 103 6.63 2.98 -0.50
CA ILE A 103 5.82 2.08 0.32
C ILE A 103 4.62 2.88 0.86
N SER A 104 3.41 2.34 0.74
CA SER A 104 2.19 2.92 1.33
C SER A 104 1.85 2.28 2.69
N SER A 105 0.83 2.80 3.38
CA SER A 105 0.33 2.21 4.63
C SER A 105 -0.06 0.73 4.51
N ALA A 106 -0.56 0.28 3.36
CA ALA A 106 -0.87 -1.13 3.14
C ALA A 106 0.40 -2.00 3.12
N GLY A 107 1.48 -1.50 2.49
CA GLY A 107 2.77 -2.16 2.47
C GLY A 107 3.41 -2.21 3.85
N ILE A 108 3.38 -1.10 4.59
CA ILE A 108 3.91 -1.04 5.96
C ILE A 108 3.17 -2.01 6.89
N ARG A 109 1.83 -2.05 6.84
CA ARG A 109 1.04 -2.99 7.64
C ARG A 109 1.45 -4.44 7.38
N LEU A 110 1.64 -4.81 6.12
CA LEU A 110 2.11 -6.14 5.76
C LEU A 110 3.53 -6.41 6.32
N LEU A 111 4.45 -5.46 6.22
CA LEU A 111 5.80 -5.62 6.78
C LEU A 111 5.78 -5.77 8.30
N LEU A 112 4.94 -5.03 9.01
CA LEU A 112 4.77 -5.17 10.46
C LEU A 112 4.22 -6.55 10.84
N GLU A 113 3.17 -7.02 10.16
CA GLU A 113 2.61 -8.36 10.35
C GLU A 113 3.70 -9.44 10.15
N ILE A 114 4.49 -9.31 9.08
CA ILE A 114 5.57 -10.24 8.81
C ILE A 114 6.64 -10.18 9.91
N GLN A 115 6.99 -8.98 10.40
CA GLN A 115 7.95 -8.81 11.49
C GLN A 115 7.48 -9.49 12.78
N GLU A 116 6.19 -9.40 13.12
CA GLU A 116 5.63 -10.06 14.30
C GLU A 116 5.72 -11.60 14.22
N ASN A 117 5.71 -12.14 13.00
CA ASN A 117 5.84 -13.57 12.75
C ASN A 117 7.31 -14.04 12.57
N CYS A 118 8.29 -13.13 12.62
CA CYS A 118 9.71 -13.45 12.54
C CYS A 118 10.36 -13.39 13.92
N GLY A 119 11.33 -14.28 14.18
CA GLY A 119 12.14 -14.23 15.40
C GLY A 119 13.19 -13.11 15.42
N ARG A 120 13.41 -12.44 14.27
CA ARG A 120 14.39 -11.36 14.09
C ARG A 120 13.76 -10.16 13.39
N PRO A 121 14.22 -8.93 13.68
CA PRO A 121 13.80 -7.72 12.96
C PRO A 121 14.01 -7.83 11.44
N LEU A 122 13.17 -7.11 10.69
CA LEU A 122 13.35 -6.98 9.24
C LEU A 122 14.59 -6.14 8.94
N GLY A 123 15.47 -6.64 8.07
CA GLY A 123 16.62 -5.88 7.61
C GLY A 123 16.35 -5.22 6.25
N PHE A 124 16.63 -3.92 6.13
CA PHE A 124 16.48 -3.17 4.88
C PHE A 124 17.82 -2.69 4.34
N SER A 125 18.05 -2.81 3.03
CA SER A 125 19.19 -2.24 2.30
C SER A 125 18.73 -1.44 1.08
N GLY A 126 19.60 -0.58 0.54
CA GLY A 126 19.28 0.19 -0.68
C GLY A 126 18.10 1.16 -0.56
N VAL A 127 17.73 1.58 0.65
CA VAL A 127 16.56 2.44 0.88
C VAL A 127 16.78 3.86 0.37
N ASN A 128 15.85 4.36 -0.44
CA ASN A 128 15.83 5.79 -0.80
C ASN A 128 15.31 6.65 0.37
N ALA A 129 15.52 7.97 0.30
CA ALA A 129 15.15 8.90 1.38
C ALA A 129 13.66 8.84 1.78
N LYS A 130 12.76 8.74 0.80
CA LYS A 130 11.31 8.69 1.02
C LYS A 130 10.89 7.39 1.72
N VAL A 131 11.43 6.26 1.26
CA VAL A 131 11.17 4.96 1.88
C VAL A 131 11.75 4.90 3.30
N LYS A 132 12.97 5.43 3.49
CA LYS A 132 13.63 5.50 4.80
C LYS A 132 12.80 6.28 5.81
N GLU A 133 12.30 7.46 5.43
CA GLU A 133 11.44 8.27 6.31
C GLU A 133 10.19 7.51 6.74
N ILE A 134 9.50 6.85 5.79
CA ILE A 134 8.29 6.08 6.08
C ILE A 134 8.59 4.90 7.02
N LEU A 135 9.67 4.15 6.78
CA LEU A 135 10.06 3.04 7.65
C LEU A 135 10.39 3.53 9.07
N GLN A 136 11.10 4.66 9.20
CA GLN A 136 11.44 5.26 10.49
C GLN A 136 10.20 5.71 11.27
N GLN A 137 9.27 6.40 10.61
CA GLN A 137 8.02 6.84 11.23
C GLN A 137 7.15 5.68 11.74
N ASN A 138 7.31 4.49 11.16
CA ASN A 138 6.56 3.29 11.52
C ASN A 138 7.36 2.29 12.36
N GLY A 139 8.55 2.67 12.85
CA GLY A 139 9.34 1.82 13.77
C GLY A 139 10.00 0.59 13.12
N LEU A 140 10.14 0.56 11.79
CA LEU A 140 10.76 -0.55 11.03
C LEU A 140 12.26 -0.31 10.74
N ALA A 141 12.89 0.69 11.36
CA ALA A 141 14.24 1.10 11.02
C ALA A 141 15.33 0.31 11.79
N GLU A 142 15.56 -0.96 11.42
CA GLU A 142 16.88 -1.57 11.56
C GLU A 142 17.60 -1.51 10.21
N LEU A 143 18.19 -0.33 9.95
CA LEU A 143 19.06 -0.13 8.79
C LEU A 143 20.36 -0.88 9.07
N ASN A 144 20.52 -2.04 8.44
CA ASN A 144 21.79 -2.76 8.49
C ASN A 144 22.73 -2.07 7.49
N GLU A 145 23.60 -1.19 7.98
CA GLU A 145 24.76 -0.76 7.21
C GLU A 145 25.66 -1.98 6.99
N SER A 146 25.87 -2.35 5.73
CA SER A 146 26.92 -3.29 5.31
C SER A 146 28.10 -2.50 4.81
#